data_AF-A0A7J3Q960-F1
#
_entry.id   AF-A0A7J3Q960-F1
#
_cell.length_a   1.000
_cell.length_b   1.000
_cell.length_c   1.000
_cell.angle_alpha   90.00
_cell.angle_beta   90.00
_cell.angle_gamma   90.00
#
_symmetry.space_group_name_H-M   'P 1'
#
loop_
_entity.id
_entity.type
_entity.pdbx_description
1 polymer ?
#
loop_
_entity_poly.entity_id
_entity_poly.type
_entity_poly.pdbx_seq_one_letter_code
_entity_poly.pdbx_strand_id
1 'polypeptide(L)'
;MKARYAYFWLKVVEASSIPLSVLLAVFILSGYGMLFPGFMTYLGFNYRVSTYLHNHPLLRYLTAVLVAIHGYGGFMLLINRYSRNPILRSVLQALAVIYVSLLVLIPTLAELLMLSS
;
A
#
# COMPACT_ATOMS: atom_id res chain seq x y z
N MET A 1 -19.19 21.27 6.87
CA MET A 1 -18.18 20.29 7.33
C MET A 1 -17.68 19.29 6.26
N LYS A 2 -18.46 18.90 5.24
CA LYS A 2 -18.06 17.87 4.25
C LYS A 2 -16.87 18.23 3.35
N ALA A 3 -16.73 19.51 2.96
CA ALA A 3 -15.67 19.94 2.03
C ALA A 3 -14.26 19.86 2.61
N ARG A 4 -14.08 20.29 3.87
CA ARG A 4 -12.77 20.21 4.57
C ARG A 4 -12.30 18.76 4.76
N TYR A 5 -13.24 17.87 5.07
CA TYR A 5 -12.96 16.45 5.24
C TYR A 5 -12.54 15.79 3.91
N ALA A 6 -13.27 16.07 2.82
CA ALA A 6 -12.90 15.59 1.50
C ALA A 6 -11.55 16.16 1.03
N TYR A 7 -11.29 17.45 1.27
CA TYR A 7 -10.01 18.07 0.94
C TYR A 7 -8.83 17.44 1.69
N PHE A 8 -9.00 17.16 2.99
CA PHE A 8 -7.98 16.46 3.78
C PHE A 8 -7.64 15.10 3.16
N TRP A 9 -8.66 14.27 2.89
CA TRP A 9 -8.41 12.95 2.30
C TRP A 9 -7.82 13.02 0.89
N LEU A 10 -8.17 14.04 0.11
CA LEU A 10 -7.54 14.28 -1.18
C LEU A 10 -6.04 14.53 -1.02
N LYS A 11 -5.65 15.38 -0.06
CA LYS A 11 -4.24 15.65 0.22
C LYS A 11 -3.49 14.42 0.71
N VAL A 12 -4.11 13.58 1.52
CA VAL A 12 -3.53 12.29 1.95
C VAL A 12 -3.28 11.37 0.74
N VAL A 13 -4.24 11.24 -0.17
CA VAL A 13 -4.12 10.41 -1.38
C VAL A 13 -3.06 10.97 -2.32
N GLU A 14 -3.05 12.28 -2.57
CA GLU A 14 -2.04 12.95 -3.40
C GLU A 14 -0.64 12.75 -2.83
N ALA A 15 -0.43 13.02 -1.54
CA ALA A 15 0.87 12.89 -0.89
C ALA A 15 1.39 11.45 -0.83
N SER A 16 0.50 10.47 -0.63
CA SER A 16 0.86 9.05 -0.58
C SER A 16 1.07 8.42 -1.96
N SER A 17 0.51 9.00 -3.03
CA SER A 17 0.54 8.41 -4.37
C SER A 17 1.95 8.27 -4.96
N ILE A 18 2.80 9.28 -4.81
CA ILE A 18 4.16 9.27 -5.37
C ILE A 18 5.07 8.28 -4.63
N PRO A 19 5.17 8.30 -3.29
CA PRO A 19 5.96 7.30 -2.58
C PRO A 19 5.46 5.87 -2.84
N LEU A 20 4.15 5.67 -2.89
CA LEU A 20 3.56 4.36 -3.15
C LEU A 20 3.86 3.88 -4.58
N SER A 21 3.74 4.74 -5.59
CA SER A 21 4.01 4.35 -6.98
C SER A 21 5.46 3.95 -7.18
N VAL A 22 6.41 4.66 -6.55
CA VAL A 22 7.84 4.33 -6.56
C VAL A 22 8.08 2.96 -5.93
N LEU A 23 7.51 2.70 -4.74
CA LEU A 23 7.65 1.40 -4.09
C LEU A 23 7.04 0.26 -4.92
N LEU A 24 5.83 0.44 -5.45
CA LEU A 24 5.19 -0.57 -6.30
C LEU A 24 6.04 -0.84 -7.55
N ALA A 25 6.63 0.18 -8.17
CA ALA A 25 7.54 -0.01 -9.29
C ALA A 25 8.78 -0.83 -8.88
N VAL A 26 9.38 -0.56 -7.72
CA VAL A 26 10.49 -1.37 -7.18
C VAL A 26 10.07 -2.82 -6.95
N PHE A 27 8.88 -3.07 -6.38
CA PHE A 27 8.37 -4.42 -6.15
C PHE A 27 8.07 -5.17 -7.45
N ILE A 28 7.52 -4.49 -8.46
CA ILE A 28 7.26 -5.07 -9.78
C ILE A 28 8.58 -5.42 -10.48
N LEU A 29 9.53 -4.48 -10.55
CA LEU A 29 10.82 -4.68 -11.22
C LEU A 29 11.66 -5.76 -10.52
N SER A 30 11.69 -5.77 -9.19
CA SER A 30 12.35 -6.84 -8.43
C SER A 30 11.65 -8.19 -8.59
N GLY A 31 10.32 -8.22 -8.68
CA GLY A 31 9.58 -9.43 -9.02
C GLY A 31 10.01 -10.02 -10.37
N TYR A 32 10.07 -9.18 -11.41
CA TYR A 32 10.57 -9.59 -12.71
C TYR A 32 12.06 -9.96 -12.70
N GLY A 33 12.89 -9.28 -11.91
CA GLY A 33 14.31 -9.61 -11.81
C GLY A 33 14.60 -10.94 -11.12
N MET A 34 13.67 -11.46 -10.32
CA MET A 34 13.72 -12.83 -9.81
C MET A 34 13.30 -13.86 -10.87
N LEU A 35 12.29 -13.56 -11.68
CA LEU A 35 11.75 -14.47 -12.70
C LEU A 35 12.57 -14.53 -14.00
N PHE A 36 13.10 -13.39 -14.44
CA PHE A 36 13.81 -13.21 -15.71
C PHE A 36 15.14 -12.45 -15.52
N PRO A 37 16.08 -12.97 -14.71
CA PRO A 37 17.29 -12.26 -14.32
C PRO A 37 18.17 -11.87 -15.52
N GLY A 38 18.17 -12.64 -16.62
CA GLY A 38 18.96 -12.34 -17.81
C GLY A 38 18.60 -11.01 -18.47
N PHE A 39 17.31 -10.72 -18.65
CA PHE A 39 16.85 -9.46 -19.23
C PHE A 39 16.95 -8.30 -18.22
N MET A 40 16.56 -8.54 -16.97
CA MET A 40 16.47 -7.50 -15.95
C MET A 40 17.83 -7.04 -15.42
N THR A 41 18.90 -7.82 -15.60
CA THR A 41 20.26 -7.41 -15.23
C THR A 41 20.71 -6.14 -15.96
N TYR A 42 20.29 -5.91 -17.21
CA TYR A 42 20.61 -4.69 -17.96
C TYR A 42 19.98 -3.43 -17.34
N LEU A 43 18.93 -3.59 -16.54
CA LEU A 43 18.25 -2.52 -15.81
C LEU A 43 18.71 -2.42 -14.34
N GLY A 44 19.73 -3.19 -13.94
CA GLY A 44 20.25 -3.24 -12.57
C GLY A 44 19.54 -4.23 -11.64
N PHE A 45 18.55 -4.99 -12.13
CA PHE A 45 17.76 -5.93 -11.35
C PHE A 45 18.19 -7.39 -11.60
N ASN A 46 19.44 -7.72 -11.28
CA ASN A 46 19.87 -9.13 -11.26
C ASN A 46 19.20 -9.90 -10.11
N TYR A 47 19.30 -11.23 -10.10
CA TYR A 47 18.62 -12.08 -9.11
C TYR A 47 18.94 -11.68 -7.65
N ARG A 48 20.21 -11.40 -7.33
CA ARG A 48 20.62 -11.05 -5.96
C ARG A 48 20.01 -9.73 -5.50
N VAL A 49 20.10 -8.69 -6.33
CA VAL A 49 19.55 -7.36 -6.03
C VAL A 49 18.03 -7.43 -5.94
N SER A 50 17.40 -8.14 -6.87
CA SER A 50 15.95 -8.33 -6.92
C SER A 50 15.42 -9.05 -5.69
N THR A 51 16.04 -10.17 -5.31
CA THR A 51 15.66 -10.92 -4.10
C THR A 51 15.85 -10.07 -2.84
N TYR A 52 16.94 -9.28 -2.75
CA TYR A 52 17.17 -8.37 -1.63
C TYR A 52 16.07 -7.31 -1.54
N LEU A 53 15.79 -6.58 -2.63
CA LEU A 53 14.79 -5.51 -2.66
C LEU A 53 13.38 -6.04 -2.38
N HIS A 54 13.01 -7.16 -3.01
CA HIS A 54 11.66 -7.73 -2.88
C HIS A 54 11.37 -8.26 -1.48
N ASN A 55 12.40 -8.73 -0.77
CA ASN A 55 12.26 -9.27 0.58
C ASN A 55 12.72 -8.31 1.68
N HIS A 56 13.13 -7.09 1.33
CA HIS A 56 13.64 -6.15 2.31
C HIS A 56 12.54 -5.75 3.31
N PRO A 57 12.69 -6.03 4.63
CA PRO A 57 11.63 -5.83 5.62
C PRO A 57 11.09 -4.40 5.63
N LEU A 58 11.99 -3.41 5.58
CA LEU A 58 11.61 -2.00 5.53
C LEU A 58 10.76 -1.68 4.29
N LEU A 59 11.09 -2.22 3.12
CA LEU A 59 10.33 -1.95 1.89
C LEU A 59 8.95 -2.61 1.93
N ARG A 60 8.86 -3.84 2.46
CA ARG A 60 7.58 -4.53 2.65
C ARG A 60 6.67 -3.77 3.60
N TYR A 61 7.21 -3.38 4.76
CA TYR A 61 6.45 -2.65 5.78
C TYR A 61 6.02 -1.26 5.29
N LEU A 62 6.93 -0.48 4.70
CA LEU A 62 6.60 0.82 4.11
C LEU A 62 5.53 0.71 3.03
N THR A 63 5.61 -0.33 2.18
CA THR A 63 4.58 -0.58 1.15
C THR A 63 3.24 -0.87 1.79
N ALA A 64 3.17 -1.76 2.79
CA ALA A 64 1.94 -2.06 3.51
C ALA A 64 1.31 -0.80 4.14
N VAL A 65 2.10 0.01 4.83
CA VAL A 65 1.66 1.27 5.45
C VAL A 65 1.17 2.28 4.40
N LEU A 66 1.90 2.44 3.30
CA LEU A 66 1.50 3.38 2.24
C LEU A 66 0.25 2.93 1.50
N VAL A 67 0.10 1.63 1.20
CA VAL A 67 -1.13 1.07 0.63
C VAL A 67 -2.30 1.29 1.60
N ALA A 68 -2.10 1.07 2.89
CA ALA A 68 -3.09 1.30 3.93
C ALA A 68 -3.55 2.77 3.97
N ILE A 69 -2.61 3.72 4.02
CA ILE A 69 -2.89 5.17 4.04
C ILE A 69 -3.60 5.60 2.74
N HIS A 70 -3.04 5.23 1.59
CA HIS A 70 -3.57 5.61 0.28
C HIS A 70 -4.96 5.01 0.05
N GLY A 71 -5.11 3.71 0.32
CA GLY A 71 -6.37 2.99 0.20
C GLY A 71 -7.46 3.55 1.11
N TYR A 72 -7.14 3.80 2.39
CA TYR A 72 -8.10 4.40 3.32
C TYR A 72 -8.56 5.79 2.85
N GLY A 73 -7.61 6.65 2.46
CA GLY A 73 -7.92 7.99 1.95
C GLY A 73 -8.80 7.93 0.70
N GLY A 74 -8.49 7.03 -0.23
CA GLY A 74 -9.29 6.77 -1.43
C GLY A 74 -10.71 6.33 -1.09
N PHE A 75 -10.88 5.37 -0.18
CA PHE A 75 -12.19 4.93 0.29
C PHE A 75 -12.99 6.09 0.90
N MET A 76 -12.37 6.90 1.77
CA MET A 76 -13.06 8.02 2.40
C MET A 76 -13.50 9.08 1.38
N LEU A 77 -12.71 9.33 0.34
CA LEU A 77 -13.12 10.20 -0.77
C LEU A 77 -14.31 9.64 -1.53
N LEU A 78 -14.27 8.36 -1.90
CA LEU A 78 -15.33 7.70 -2.66
C LEU A 78 -16.65 7.65 -1.86
N ILE A 79 -16.58 7.27 -0.58
CA ILE A 79 -17.74 7.27 0.33
C ILE A 79 -18.35 8.68 0.42
N ASN A 80 -17.51 9.71 0.54
CA ASN A 80 -17.99 11.09 0.60
C ASN A 80 -18.61 11.58 -0.71
N ARG A 81 -18.08 11.16 -1.86
CA ARG A 81 -18.56 11.54 -3.18
C ARG A 81 -19.89 10.86 -3.53
N TYR A 82 -19.98 9.55 -3.27
CA TYR A 82 -21.06 8.72 -3.81
C TYR A 82 -22.12 8.29 -2.79
N SER A 83 -21.80 8.20 -1.49
CA SER A 83 -22.74 7.70 -0.50
C SER A 83 -23.46 8.82 0.26
N ARG A 84 -24.78 8.91 0.04
CA ARG A 84 -25.67 9.89 0.70
C ARG A 84 -26.41 9.29 1.90
N ASN A 85 -26.67 7.98 1.89
CA ASN A 85 -27.36 7.28 2.98
C ASN A 85 -26.42 7.13 4.19
N PRO A 86 -26.83 7.56 5.40
CA PRO A 86 -25.98 7.54 6.59
C PRO A 86 -25.60 6.12 7.04
N ILE A 87 -26.51 5.15 6.94
CA ILE A 87 -26.26 3.74 7.32
C ILE A 87 -25.23 3.14 6.38
N LEU A 88 -25.42 3.31 5.06
CA LEU A 88 -24.48 2.80 4.06
C LEU A 88 -23.08 3.41 4.25
N ARG A 89 -22.99 4.71 4.57
CA ARG A 89 -21.71 5.36 4.86
C ARG A 89 -21.00 4.69 6.04
N SER A 90 -21.71 4.44 7.14
CA SER A 90 -21.13 3.80 8.32
C SER A 90 -20.63 2.38 8.01
N VAL A 91 -21.41 1.60 7.25
CA VAL A 91 -21.00 0.24 6.82
C VAL A 91 -19.75 0.31 5.96
N LEU A 92 -19.71 1.17 4.94
CA LEU A 92 -18.54 1.32 4.08
C LEU A 92 -17.30 1.81 4.84
N GLN A 93 -17.49 2.68 5.83
CA GLN A 93 -16.40 3.12 6.71
C GLN A 93 -15.85 1.98 7.55
N ALA A 94 -16.72 1.15 8.14
CA ALA A 94 -16.31 -0.02 8.90
C ALA A 94 -15.53 -1.02 8.02
N LEU A 95 -16.02 -1.30 6.81
CA LEU A 95 -15.33 -2.17 5.85
C LEU A 95 -13.96 -1.61 5.44
N ALA A 96 -13.85 -0.30 5.21
CA ALA A 96 -12.58 0.34 4.91
C ALA A 96 -11.57 0.21 6.06
N VAL A 97 -12.03 0.37 7.32
CA VAL A 97 -11.18 0.17 8.51
C VAL A 97 -10.72 -1.27 8.61
N ILE A 98 -11.62 -2.25 8.44
CA ILE A 98 -11.27 -3.68 8.48
C ILE A 98 -10.22 -3.99 7.41
N TYR A 99 -10.47 -3.59 6.16
CA TYR A 99 -9.56 -3.82 5.04
C TYR A 99 -8.15 -3.25 5.31
N VAL A 100 -8.08 -2.00 5.75
CA VAL A 100 -6.81 -1.32 6.03
C VAL A 100 -6.09 -1.93 7.22
N SER A 101 -6.85 -2.34 8.25
CA SER A 101 -6.28 -3.04 9.41
C SER A 101 -5.65 -4.38 8.99
N LEU A 102 -6.30 -5.15 8.11
CA LEU A 102 -5.76 -6.41 7.61
C LEU A 102 -4.48 -6.19 6.78
N LEU A 103 -4.45 -5.15 5.95
CA LEU A 103 -3.26 -4.80 5.15
C LEU A 103 -2.04 -4.46 6.00
N VAL A 104 -2.22 -3.91 7.20
CA VAL A 104 -1.11 -3.62 8.12
C VAL A 104 -0.80 -4.81 9.02
N LEU A 105 -1.84 -5.45 9.57
CA LEU A 105 -1.71 -6.53 10.54
C LEU A 105 -1.02 -7.75 9.96
N ILE A 106 -1.41 -8.21 8.77
CA ILE A 106 -0.86 -9.44 8.17
C ILE A 106 0.65 -9.29 7.91
N PRO A 107 1.15 -8.24 7.24
CA PRO A 107 2.59 -8.04 7.08
C PRO A 107 3.30 -7.85 8.42
N THR A 108 2.72 -7.12 9.38
CA THR A 108 3.33 -6.92 10.70
C THR A 108 3.51 -8.25 11.44
N LEU A 109 2.50 -9.10 11.45
CA LEU A 109 2.58 -10.43 12.06
C LEU A 109 3.59 -11.32 11.34
N ALA A 110 3.63 -11.28 10.00
CA ALA A 110 4.61 -12.03 9.23
C ALA A 110 6.06 -11.61 9.56
N GLU A 111 6.33 -10.31 9.66
CA GLU A 111 7.64 -9.78 10.06
C GLU A 111 8.00 -10.18 11.51
N LEU A 112 7.05 -10.08 12.45
CA LEU A 112 7.28 -10.48 13.84
C LEU A 112 7.62 -11.97 13.97
N LEU A 113 6.92 -12.83 13.23
CA LEU A 113 7.19 -14.27 13.21
C LEU A 113 8.60 -14.56 12.66
N MET A 114 9.01 -13.89 11.58
CA MET A 114 10.34 -14.05 10.99
C MET A 114 11.48 -13.56 11.91
N LEU A 115 11.22 -12.58 12.79
CA LEU A 115 12.19 -12.10 13.77
C LEU A 115 12.32 -13.00 15.00
N SER A 116 11.30 -13.82 15.27
CA SER A 116 11.25 -14.72 16.42
C SER A 116 11.76 -16.14 16.15
N SER A 117 12.02 -16.46 14.89
CA SER A 117 12.57 -17.74 14.39
C SER A 117 14.07 -17.66 14.17
#